data_AF-A0ABD5H213-F1
#
_entry.id   AF-A0ABD5H213-F1
#
_cell.length_a   1.000
_cell.length_b   1.000
_cell.length_c   1.000
_cell.angle_alpha   90.00
_cell.angle_beta   90.00
_cell.angle_gamma   90.00
#
_symmetry.space_group_name_H-M   'P 1'
#
loop_
_entity.id
_entity.type
_entity.pdbx_description
1 polymer ?
#
loop_
_entity_poly.entity_id
_entity_poly.type
_entity_poly.pdbx_seq_one_letter_code
_entity_poly.pdbx_strand_id
1 'polypeptide(L)' 'MDIGPGEKGYMQLPIGEETIFSHNKPVTYQVVTSEGSIIEVELPSGVEFKVTSAGDIKSVNISIFDSPTGPVELI' A
#
# COMPACT_ATOMS: atom_id res chain seq x y z
N MET A 1 -8.14 -3.24 8.81
CA MET A 1 -8.04 -4.49 8.03
C MET A 1 -6.63 -5.00 8.28
N ASP A 2 -6.49 -6.10 9.03
CA ASP A 2 -5.18 -6.76 9.22
C ASP A 2 -4.87 -7.52 7.93
N ILE A 3 -3.80 -7.15 7.25
CA ILE A 3 -3.26 -7.86 6.08
C ILE A 3 -1.91 -8.39 6.52
N GLY A 4 -1.72 -9.70 6.45
CA GLY A 4 -0.49 -10.39 6.81
C GLY A 4 0.55 -10.42 5.67
N PRO A 5 1.74 -10.97 5.94
CA PRO A 5 2.80 -11.06 4.95
C PRO A 5 2.47 -12.04 3.82
N GLY A 6 2.68 -11.60 2.58
CA GLY A 6 2.27 -12.35 1.39
C GLY A 6 0.77 -12.29 1.08
N GLU A 7 -0.03 -11.65 1.94
CA GLU A 7 -1.44 -11.38 1.65
C GLU A 7 -1.59 -10.12 0.80
N LYS A 8 -2.55 -10.18 -0.13
CA LYS A 8 -2.94 -9.04 -0.96
C LYS A 8 -4.19 -8.43 -0.36
N GLY A 9 -4.09 -7.18 0.07
CA GLY A 9 -5.25 -6.38 0.40
C GLY A 9 -5.82 -5.73 -0.84
N TYR A 10 -7.14 -5.81 -1.03
CA TYR A 10 -7.86 -5.03 -2.02
C TYR A 10 -8.78 -4.05 -1.31
N MET A 11 -8.66 -2.77 -1.63
CA MET A 11 -9.56 -1.74 -1.11
C MET A 11 -10.06 -0.85 -2.25
N GLN A 12 -11.39 -0.69 -2.29
CA GLN A 12 -12.03 0.37 -3.08
C GLN A 12 -11.93 1.66 -2.28
N LEU A 13 -11.43 2.71 -2.94
CA LEU A 13 -11.32 4.01 -2.30
C LEU A 13 -12.64 4.77 -2.42
N PRO A 14 -13.20 5.26 -1.30
CA PRO A 14 -14.30 6.21 -1.35
C PRO A 14 -13.88 7.49 -2.10
N ILE A 15 -14.79 8.05 -2.89
CA ILE A 15 -14.53 9.28 -3.65
C ILE A 15 -14.61 10.48 -2.70
N GLY A 16 -13.59 11.34 -2.74
CA GLY A 16 -13.50 12.57 -1.97
C GLY A 16 -13.06 12.38 -0.51
N GLU A 17 -12.79 11.15 -0.08
CA GLU A 17 -12.30 10.85 1.26
C GLU A 17 -10.83 10.42 1.23
N GLU A 18 -10.05 10.93 2.19
CA GLU A 18 -8.66 10.51 2.37
C GLU A 18 -8.65 9.12 3.02
N THR A 19 -8.01 8.18 2.36
CA THR A 19 -7.73 6.86 2.91
C THR A 19 -6.25 6.78 3.30
N ILE A 20 -6.00 6.43 4.57
CA ILE A 20 -4.67 6.34 5.14
C ILE A 20 -4.35 4.86 5.38
N PHE A 21 -3.23 4.41 4.84
CA PHE A 21 -2.69 3.08 5.06
C PHE A 21 -1.39 3.20 5.86
N SER A 22 -1.27 2.43 6.93
CA SER A 22 -0.09 2.40 7.78
C SER A 22 0.30 0.95 8.04
N HIS A 23 1.55 0.61 7.76
CA HIS A 23 2.08 -0.73 8.00
C HIS A 23 3.41 -0.65 8.75
N ASN A 24 3.64 -1.63 9.62
CA ASN A 24 4.88 -1.80 10.38
C ASN A 24 5.96 -2.57 9.60
N LYS A 25 5.69 -2.93 8.35
CA LYS A 25 6.60 -3.63 7.42
C LYS A 25 6.73 -2.83 6.12
N PRO A 26 7.80 -3.04 5.32
CA PRO A 26 7.87 -2.53 3.96
C PRO A 26 6.70 -3.04 3.11
N VAL A 27 6.13 -2.16 2.31
CA VAL A 27 4.93 -2.45 1.51
C VAL A 27 5.05 -1.85 0.12
N THR A 28 4.49 -2.55 -0.87
CA THR A 28 4.30 -2.01 -2.21
C THR A 28 2.81 -1.82 -2.46
N TYR A 29 2.43 -0.59 -2.76
CA TYR A 29 1.09 -0.22 -3.18
C TYR A 29 1.01 -0.23 -4.70
N GLN A 30 -0.04 -0.84 -5.24
CA GLN A 30 -0.40 -0.75 -6.64
C GLN A 30 -1.74 -0.02 -6.76
N VAL A 31 -1.68 1.24 -7.16
CA VAL A 31 -2.85 2.09 -7.36
C VAL A 31 -3.34 1.91 -8.79
N VAL A 32 -4.55 1.39 -8.96
CA VAL A 32 -5.20 1.21 -10.25
C VAL A 32 -6.13 2.38 -10.49
N THR A 33 -5.83 3.17 -11.51
CA THR A 33 -6.65 4.31 -11.94
C THR A 33 -7.93 3.84 -12.66
N SER A 34 -8.92 4.73 -12.77
CA SER A 34 -10.16 4.49 -13.53
C SER A 34 -9.89 4.18 -15.00
N GLU A 35 -8.82 4.77 -15.56
CA GLU A 35 -8.35 4.56 -16.94
C GLU A 35 -7.56 3.24 -17.11
N GLY A 36 -7.35 2.47 -16.03
CA GLY A 36 -6.65 1.18 -16.06
C GLY A 36 -5.12 1.27 -15.98
N SER A 37 -4.55 2.46 -15.80
CA SER A 37 -3.12 2.62 -15.49
C SER A 37 -2.82 2.17 -14.07
N ILE A 38 -1.65 1.57 -13.88
CA ILE A 38 -1.17 1.05 -12.60
C ILE A 38 0.02 1.89 -12.17
N ILE A 39 -0.05 2.45 -10.96
CA ILE A 39 1.01 3.21 -10.32
C ILE A 39 1.54 2.36 -9.16
N GLU A 40 2.82 2.04 -9.18
CA GLU A 40 3.47 1.25 -8.12
C GLU A 40 4.28 2.18 -7.21
N VAL A 41 4.10 2.03 -5.90
CA VAL A 41 4.76 2.84 -4.88
C VAL A 41 5.29 1.92 -3.78
N GLU A 42 6.60 1.89 -3.61
CA GLU A 42 7.27 1.15 -2.53
C GLU A 42 7.52 2.09 -1.35
N LEU A 43 7.05 1.71 -0.17
CA LEU A 43 7.23 2.48 1.05
C LEU A 43 7.88 1.63 2.14
N PRO A 44 8.85 2.21 2.90
CA PRO A 44 9.47 1.53 4.02
C PRO A 44 8.49 1.39 5.19
N SER A 45 8.84 0.57 6.17
CA SER A 45 8.02 0.36 7.37
C SER A 45 7.81 1.66 8.15
N GLY A 46 6.61 1.81 8.73
CA GLY A 46 6.25 2.95 9.56
C GLY A 46 5.92 4.23 8.80
N VAL A 47 5.92 4.21 7.46
CA VAL A 47 5.49 5.35 6.64
C VAL A 47 4.00 5.23 6.32
N GLU A 48 3.28 6.32 6.50
CA GLU A 48 1.87 6.43 6.13
C GLU A 48 1.75 6.67 4.62
N PHE A 49 0.90 5.88 3.96
CA PHE A 49 0.48 6.13 2.59
C PHE A 49 -0.91 6.75 2.60
N LYS A 50 -1.02 7.97 2.06
CA LYS A 50 -2.28 8.72 2.00
C LYS A 50 -2.73 8.83 0.56
N VAL A 51 -3.97 8.41 0.30
CA VAL A 51 -4.57 8.49 -1.03
C VAL A 51 -5.93 9.13 -0.91
N THR A 52 -6.16 10.15 -1.73
CA THR A 52 -7.48 10.76 -1.92
C THR A 52 -7.87 10.53 -3.38
N SER A 53 -8.99 9.86 -3.62
CA SER A 53 -9.53 9.67 -4.97
C SER A 53 -10.53 10.77 -5.29
N ALA A 54 -10.37 11.48 -6.40
CA ALA A 54 -11.40 12.39 -6.93
C ALA A 54 -12.31 11.70 -7.96
N GLY A 55 -12.28 10.36 -8.02
CA GLY A 55 -12.95 9.54 -9.03
C GLY A 55 -12.00 8.95 -10.08
N ASP A 56 -10.73 9.37 -10.05
CA ASP A 56 -9.64 8.92 -10.91
C ASP A 56 -8.98 7.61 -10.46
N ILE A 57 -9.23 7.16 -9.23
CA ILE A 57 -8.67 5.90 -8.69
C ILE A 57 -9.79 4.88 -8.51
N LYS A 58 -9.61 3.71 -9.13
CA LYS A 58 -10.54 2.58 -9.07
C LYS A 58 -10.31 1.70 -7.85
N SER A 59 -9.05 1.42 -7.53
CA SER A 59 -8.70 0.55 -6.40
C SER A 59 -7.23 0.65 -6.03
N VAL A 60 -6.90 0.31 -4.79
CA VAL A 60 -5.52 0.13 -4.34
C VAL A 60 -5.34 -1.35 -3.96
N ASN A 61 -4.35 -1.99 -4.57
CA ASN A 61 -3.87 -3.30 -4.14
C ASN A 61 -2.63 -3.10 -3.27
N ILE A 62 -2.55 -3.81 -2.17
CA ILE A 62 -1.45 -3.70 -1.21
C ILE A 62 -0.76 -5.05 -1.15
N SER A 63 0.54 -5.08 -1.41
CA SER A 63 1.37 -6.27 -1.24
C SER A 63 2.36 -6.00 -0.11
N ILE A 64 2.28 -6.81 0.93
CA ILE A 64 3.15 -6.71 2.10
C ILE A 64 4.27 -7.72 1.95
N PHE A 65 5.50 -7.22 1.95
CA PHE A 65 6.69 -8.06 1.88
C PHE A 65 7.23 -8.26 3.29
N ASP A 66 7.46 -9.51 3.67
CA ASP A 66 8.40 -9.79 4.75
C ASP A 66 9.80 -9.56 4.18
N SER A 67 10.50 -8.56 4.70
CA SER A 67 11.91 -8.41 4.40
C SER A 67 12.62 -9.65 4.97
N PRO A 68 13.35 -10.45 4.17
CA PRO A 68 14.09 -11.62 4.69
C PRO A 68 15.21 -11.22 5.65
N THR A 69 15.50 -9.92 5.76
CA THR A 69 16.38 -9.36 6.77
C THR A 69 15.57 -9.06 8.04
N GLY A 70 15.74 -9.94 9.03
CA GLY A 70 15.72 -9.52 10.43
C GLY A 70 16.73 -8.38 10.67
N PRO A 71 16.85 -7.84 11.90
CA PRO A 71 17.76 -6.73 12.18
C PRO A 71 19.13 -7.02 11.57
N VAL A 72 19.55 -6.21 10.60
CA VAL A 72 20.93 -6.24 10.13
C VAL A 72 21.74 -5.60 11.25
N GLU A 73 22.31 -6.44 12.12
CA GLU A 73 23.40 -6.00 12.98
C GLU A 73 24.54 -5.54 12.04
N LEU A 74 24.74 -4.22 11.96
CA LEU A 74 25.97 -3.65 11.45
C LEU A 74 27.05 -3.96 12.49
N ILE A 75 27.81 -5.05 12.26
CA ILE A 75 29.06 -5.38 12.97
C ILE A 75 30.19 -4.45 12.56
#